data_AF-A0A0M7L9W6-F1
#
_entry.id   AF-A0A0M7L9W6-F1
#
_cell.length_a   1.000
_cell.length_b   1.000
_cell.length_c   1.000
_cell.angle_alpha   90.00
_cell.angle_beta   90.00
_cell.angle_gamma   90.00
#
_symmetry.space_group_name_H-M   'P 1'
#
loop_
_entity.id
_entity.type
_entity.pdbx_description
1 polymer ?
#
loop_
_entity_poly.entity_id
_entity_poly.type
_entity_poly.pdbx_seq_one_letter_code
_entity_poly.pdbx_strand_id
1 'polypeptide(L)'
;MTDTYQPIYDAVRSRIGHADVGQAVESALREAFGNADHIIRCAVQETVNELQRPAVVFRPALSIDGDQWCALYGANLQDGVAGFGDTPAAAMHAFDRAWLNDKTPLAARGAQ
;
A
#
# COMPACT_ATOMS: atom_id res chain seq x y z
N MET A 1 27.94 -43.71 -44.90
CA MET A 1 27.71 -42.33 -44.41
C MET A 1 26.56 -42.23 -43.41
N THR A 2 25.93 -43.35 -43.01
CA THR A 2 24.76 -43.36 -42.10
C THR A 2 25.17 -43.62 -40.64
N ASP A 3 26.29 -44.30 -40.41
CA ASP A 3 26.78 -44.71 -39.08
C ASP A 3 27.33 -43.56 -38.22
N THR A 4 27.68 -42.41 -38.82
CA THR A 4 28.23 -41.24 -38.10
C THR A 4 27.14 -40.30 -37.56
N TYR A 5 25.92 -40.37 -38.10
CA TYR A 5 24.83 -39.46 -37.74
C TYR A 5 23.99 -39.96 -36.56
N GLN A 6 23.91 -41.28 -36.42
CA GLN A 6 23.22 -41.95 -35.32
C GLN A 6 23.70 -41.54 -33.92
N PRO A 7 25.03 -41.50 -33.61
CA PRO A 7 25.49 -41.08 -32.29
C PRO A 7 25.19 -39.60 -32.00
N ILE A 8 25.15 -38.75 -33.03
CA ILE A 8 24.77 -37.34 -32.90
C ILE A 8 23.28 -37.24 -32.57
N TYR A 9 22.43 -38.01 -33.24
CA TYR A 9 21.01 -38.06 -32.93
C TYR A 9 20.71 -38.62 -31.54
N ASP A 10 21.38 -39.70 -31.15
CA ASP A 10 21.19 -40.32 -29.83
C ASP A 10 21.64 -39.39 -28.71
N ALA A 11 22.71 -38.62 -28.93
CA ALA A 11 23.15 -37.60 -27.97
C ALA A 11 22.13 -36.45 -27.84
N VAL A 12 21.60 -35.94 -28.95
CA VAL A 12 20.56 -34.88 -28.94
C VAL A 12 19.27 -35.39 -28.29
N ARG A 13 18.85 -36.62 -28.64
CA ARG A 13 17.66 -37.25 -28.08
C ARG A 13 17.81 -37.54 -26.59
N SER A 14 18.98 -38.01 -26.17
CA SER A 14 19.31 -38.23 -24.76
C SER A 14 19.28 -36.91 -23.98
N ARG A 15 19.83 -35.83 -24.54
CA ARG A 15 19.85 -34.50 -23.94
C ARG A 15 18.46 -33.86 -23.84
N ILE A 16 17.63 -34.01 -24.87
CA ILE A 16 16.23 -33.55 -24.84
C ILE A 16 15.40 -34.40 -23.88
N GLY A 17 15.65 -35.72 -23.83
CA GLY A 17 14.98 -36.63 -22.91
C GLY A 17 15.34 -36.41 -21.43
N HIS A 18 16.53 -35.86 -21.15
CA HIS A 18 16.95 -35.45 -19.80
C HIS A 18 16.61 -34.00 -19.46
N ALA A 19 16.27 -33.16 -20.45
CA ALA A 19 15.86 -31.81 -20.19
C ALA A 19 14.43 -31.83 -19.63
N ASP A 20 14.28 -31.51 -18.35
CA ASP A 20 12.97 -31.34 -17.72
C ASP A 20 12.37 -29.99 -18.13
N VAL A 21 12.00 -29.91 -19.41
CA VAL A 21 11.40 -28.71 -20.02
C VAL A 21 10.10 -28.36 -19.30
N GLY A 22 9.39 -29.36 -18.77
CA GLY A 22 8.20 -29.17 -17.94
C GLY A 22 8.50 -28.35 -16.69
N GLN A 23 9.52 -28.75 -15.92
CA GLN A 23 9.95 -28.01 -14.72
C GLN A 23 10.48 -26.61 -15.04
N ALA A 24 11.21 -26.45 -16.16
CA ALA A 24 11.71 -25.13 -16.57
C ALA A 24 10.56 -24.17 -16.94
N VAL A 25 9.56 -24.66 -17.69
CA VAL A 25 8.38 -23.87 -18.06
C VAL A 25 7.49 -23.60 -16.84
N GLU A 26 7.29 -24.59 -15.97
CA GLU A 26 6.56 -24.40 -14.71
C GLU A 26 7.23 -23.34 -13.82
N SER A 27 8.55 -23.41 -13.68
CA SER A 27 9.32 -22.44 -12.89
C SER A 27 9.22 -21.04 -13.48
N ALA A 28 9.40 -20.90 -14.80
CA ALA A 28 9.26 -19.63 -15.49
C ALA A 28 7.83 -19.05 -15.38
N LEU A 29 6.81 -19.90 -15.49
CA LEU A 29 5.41 -19.49 -15.33
C LEU A 29 5.12 -19.06 -13.89
N ARG A 30 5.62 -19.82 -12.90
CA ARG A 30 5.46 -19.52 -11.47
C ARG A 30 6.22 -18.25 -11.07
N GLU A 31 7.36 -17.96 -11.68
CA GLU A 31 8.09 -16.70 -11.44
C GLU A 31 7.38 -15.51 -12.11
N ALA A 32 6.94 -15.67 -13.37
CA ALA A 32 6.25 -14.63 -14.12
C ALA A 32 4.91 -14.22 -13.49
N PHE A 33 4.15 -15.19 -12.94
CA PHE A 33 2.85 -14.95 -12.32
C PHE A 33 2.88 -14.98 -10.79
N GLY A 34 3.99 -15.40 -10.16
CA GLY A 34 4.11 -15.48 -8.69
C GLY A 34 4.03 -14.13 -8.01
N ASN A 35 4.43 -13.07 -8.72
CA ASN A 35 4.33 -11.70 -8.24
C ASN A 35 2.95 -11.08 -8.47
N ALA A 36 2.01 -11.77 -9.14
CA ALA A 36 0.68 -11.23 -9.40
C ALA A 36 -0.09 -10.97 -8.08
N ASP A 37 0.01 -11.89 -7.12
CA ASP A 37 -0.57 -11.70 -5.78
C ASP A 37 0.02 -10.45 -5.08
N HIS A 38 1.34 -10.27 -5.18
CA HIS A 38 2.01 -9.11 -4.60
C HIS A 38 1.57 -7.80 -5.26
N ILE A 39 1.49 -7.76 -6.59
CA ILE A 39 1.07 -6.56 -7.34
C ILE A 39 -0.39 -6.22 -7.01
N ILE A 40 -1.29 -7.22 -6.99
CA ILE A 40 -2.70 -7.03 -6.63
C ILE A 40 -2.83 -6.51 -5.20
N ARG A 41 -2.07 -7.08 -4.26
CA ARG A 41 -2.04 -6.62 -2.86
C ARG A 41 -1.53 -5.19 -2.73
N CYS A 42 -0.44 -4.85 -3.41
CA CYS A 42 0.09 -3.48 -3.40
C CYS A 42 -0.94 -2.47 -3.93
N ALA A 43 -1.60 -2.78 -5.05
CA ALA A 43 -2.61 -1.90 -5.65
C ALA A 43 -3.84 -1.71 -4.73
N VAL A 44 -4.29 -2.77 -4.06
CA VAL A 44 -5.41 -2.68 -3.12
C VAL A 44 -5.00 -1.94 -1.84
N GLN A 45 -3.77 -2.13 -1.37
CA GLN A 45 -3.28 -1.53 -0.12
C GLN A 45 -3.34 0.00 -0.15
N GLU A 46 -3.01 0.63 -1.28
CA GLU A 46 -3.08 2.09 -1.42
C GLU A 46 -4.51 2.61 -1.20
N THR A 47 -5.49 1.99 -1.84
CA THR A 47 -6.91 2.37 -1.67
C THR A 47 -7.44 2.11 -0.26
N VAL A 48 -7.02 1.01 0.36
CA VAL A 48 -7.41 0.67 1.73
C VAL A 48 -6.81 1.65 2.73
N ASN A 49 -5.55 2.05 2.52
CA ASN A 49 -4.87 3.03 3.37
C ASN A 49 -5.60 4.38 3.35
N GLU A 50 -6.10 4.83 2.19
CA GLU A 50 -6.89 6.06 2.08
C GLU A 50 -8.24 5.97 2.80
N LEU A 51 -8.91 4.81 2.72
CA LEU A 51 -10.19 4.56 3.40
C LEU A 51 -10.04 4.41 4.93
N GLN A 52 -8.86 3.99 5.40
CA GLN A 52 -8.56 3.84 6.83
C GLN A 52 -8.05 5.13 7.48
N ARG A 53 -7.94 6.23 6.72
CA ARG A 53 -7.48 7.51 7.28
C ARG A 53 -8.37 7.95 8.45
N PRO A 54 -7.79 8.43 9.56
CA PRO A 54 -8.56 8.91 10.72
C PRO A 54 -9.67 9.90 10.36
N ALA A 55 -9.43 10.82 9.41
CA ALA A 55 -10.42 11.78 8.91
C ALA A 55 -11.66 11.10 8.28
N VAL A 56 -11.50 9.96 7.61
CA VAL A 56 -12.62 9.21 6.99
C VAL A 56 -13.39 8.41 8.03
N VAL A 57 -12.68 7.83 9.01
CA VAL A 57 -13.26 6.98 10.06
C VAL A 57 -14.01 7.81 11.10
N PHE A 58 -13.39 8.87 11.60
CA PHE A 58 -13.92 9.67 12.70
C PHE A 58 -14.79 10.84 12.22
N ARG A 59 -14.71 11.19 10.93
CA ARG A 59 -15.50 12.25 10.30
C ARG A 59 -15.48 13.56 11.11
N PRO A 60 -14.32 14.23 11.23
CA PRO A 60 -14.22 15.49 11.93
C PRO A 60 -15.18 16.52 11.33
N ALA A 61 -15.73 17.39 12.17
CA ALA A 61 -16.56 18.49 11.71
C ALA A 61 -15.68 19.49 10.94
N LEU A 62 -16.07 19.78 9.70
CA LEU A 62 -15.44 20.80 8.87
C LEU A 62 -16.15 22.14 9.05
N SER A 63 -15.40 23.15 9.46
CA SER A 63 -15.86 24.54 9.57
C SER A 63 -14.84 25.47 8.95
N ILE A 64 -15.28 26.66 8.54
CA ILE A 64 -14.38 27.73 8.11
C ILE A 64 -14.03 28.57 9.35
N ASP A 65 -12.73 28.66 9.66
CA ASP A 65 -12.19 29.49 10.73
C ASP A 65 -11.28 30.56 10.13
N GLY A 66 -11.78 31.79 10.04
CA GLY A 66 -11.10 32.88 9.36
C GLY A 66 -10.97 32.65 7.85
N ASP A 67 -9.74 32.52 7.37
CA ASP A 67 -9.37 32.28 5.98
C ASP A 67 -9.11 30.80 5.64
N GLN A 68 -9.14 29.92 6.65
CA GLN A 68 -8.77 28.52 6.51
C GLN A 68 -9.92 27.57 6.90
N TRP A 69 -9.83 26.35 6.37
CA TRP A 69 -10.66 25.24 6.80
C TRP A 69 -10.11 24.64 8.09
N CYS A 70 -11.00 24.35 9.02
CA CYS A 70 -10.73 23.68 10.27
C CYS A 70 -11.48 22.34 10.27
N ALA A 71 -10.75 21.24 10.47
CA ALA A 71 -11.29 19.91 10.73
C ALA A 71 -11.11 19.60 12.21
N LEU A 72 -12.21 19.60 12.97
CA LEU A 72 -12.20 19.37 14.42
C LEU A 72 -12.86 18.03 14.77
N TYR A 73 -12.18 17.24 15.58
CA TYR A 73 -12.75 16.09 16.28
C TYR A 73 -12.64 16.27 17.79
N GLY A 74 -13.76 16.57 18.45
CA GLY A 74 -13.87 16.80 19.88
C GLY A 74 -14.94 17.84 20.20
N ALA A 75 -15.24 18.03 21.50
CA ALA A 75 -16.25 19.00 21.92
C ALA A 75 -15.84 20.45 21.59
N ASN A 76 -14.54 20.76 21.73
CA ASN A 76 -13.96 22.06 21.44
C ASN A 76 -12.50 21.91 20.98
N LEU A 77 -11.95 22.96 20.37
CA LEU A 77 -10.56 23.03 19.91
C LEU A 77 -9.51 22.74 21.01
N GLN A 78 -9.86 23.01 22.27
CA GLN A 78 -9.00 22.82 23.44
C GLN A 78 -8.98 21.38 23.95
N ASP A 79 -10.03 20.61 23.67
CA ASP A 79 -10.18 19.24 24.17
C ASP A 79 -9.91 18.20 23.07
N GLY A 80 -10.16 18.57 21.82
CA GLY A 80 -10.08 17.70 20.65
C GLY A 80 -8.77 17.76 19.87
N VAL A 81 -8.76 17.02 18.77
CA VAL A 81 -7.73 17.10 17.73
C VAL A 81 -8.28 17.99 16.61
N ALA A 82 -7.51 18.99 16.20
CA ALA A 82 -7.88 19.89 15.12
C ALA A 82 -6.78 19.92 14.04
N GLY A 83 -7.18 20.06 12.79
CA GLY A 83 -6.29 20.29 11.65
C GLY A 83 -6.76 21.48 10.83
N PHE A 84 -5.82 22.30 10.35
CA PHE A 84 -6.10 23.52 9.58
C PHE A 84 -5.48 23.47 8.19
N GLY A 85 -6.11 24.13 7.22
CA GLY A 85 -5.50 24.40 5.91
C GLY A 85 -6.40 25.17 4.94
N ASP A 86 -5.81 25.66 3.85
CA ASP A 86 -6.51 26.52 2.86
C ASP A 86 -7.61 25.81 2.07
N THR A 87 -7.64 24.48 2.12
CA THR A 87 -8.66 23.65 1.47
C THR A 87 -9.18 22.59 2.44
N PRO A 88 -10.41 22.09 2.24
CA PRO A 88 -10.96 21.01 3.08
C PRO A 88 -10.05 19.77 3.12
N ALA A 89 -9.44 19.43 1.99
CA ALA A 89 -8.49 18.33 1.88
C ALA A 89 -7.23 18.59 2.71
N ALA A 90 -6.67 19.80 2.65
CA ALA A 90 -5.50 20.19 3.44
C ALA A 90 -5.79 20.12 4.95
N ALA A 91 -6.97 20.58 5.38
CA ALA A 91 -7.41 20.50 6.77
C ALA A 91 -7.56 19.04 7.26
N MET A 92 -8.14 18.15 6.45
CA MET A 92 -8.23 16.72 6.77
C MET A 92 -6.85 16.03 6.83
N HIS A 93 -5.92 16.39 5.94
CA HIS A 93 -4.54 15.90 6.02
C HIS A 93 -3.79 16.41 7.26
N ALA A 94 -3.99 17.67 7.62
CA ALA A 94 -3.43 18.23 8.85
C ALA A 94 -3.99 17.53 10.09
N PHE A 95 -5.30 17.24 10.10
CA PHE A 95 -5.97 16.48 11.16
C PHE A 95 -5.39 15.07 11.30
N ASP A 96 -5.21 14.34 10.19
CA ASP A 96 -4.64 12.98 10.23
C ASP A 96 -3.23 12.96 10.82
N ARG A 97 -2.40 13.97 10.49
CA ARG A 97 -1.06 14.10 11.07
C ARG A 97 -1.12 14.37 12.57
N ALA A 98 -1.99 15.29 13.00
CA ALA A 98 -2.17 15.63 14.40
C ALA A 98 -2.70 14.43 15.20
N TRP A 99 -3.62 13.65 14.62
CA TRP A 99 -4.18 12.45 15.24
C TRP A 99 -3.12 11.38 15.54
N LEU A 100 -2.13 11.22 14.67
CA LEU A 100 -1.10 10.18 14.79
C LEU A 100 0.11 10.60 15.63
N ASN A 101 0.46 11.89 15.63
CA ASN A 101 1.73 12.36 16.19
C ASN A 101 1.58 13.27 17.40
N ASP A 102 0.46 13.98 17.52
CA ASP A 102 0.31 15.04 18.52
C ASP A 102 -0.50 14.55 19.72
N LYS A 103 -0.16 15.07 20.91
CA LYS A 103 -1.03 14.96 22.08
C LYS A 103 -2.14 15.99 21.94
N THR A 104 -3.37 15.60 22.24
CA THR A 104 -4.47 16.57 22.35
C THR A 104 -4.10 17.68 23.34
N PRO A 105 -4.56 18.93 23.14
CA PRO A 105 -4.20 20.03 24.02
C PRO A 105 -4.61 19.77 25.48
N LEU A 106 -5.71 19.05 25.71
CA LEU A 106 -6.11 18.56 27.03
C LEU A 106 -5.10 17.57 27.63
N ALA A 107 -4.62 16.60 26.85
CA ALA A 107 -3.61 15.63 27.30
C ALA A 107 -2.25 16.29 27.55
N ALA A 108 -1.90 17.35 26.82
CA ALA A 108 -0.67 18.11 27.03
C ALA A 108 -0.69 18.93 28.33
N ARG A 109 -1.87 19.39 28.78
CA ARG A 109 -2.03 20.19 29.99
C ARG A 109 -2.04 19.36 31.28
N GLY A 110 -2.48 18.11 31.22
CA GLY A 110 -2.46 17.20 32.38
C GLY A 110 -1.09 16.58 32.71
N ALA A 111 -0.05 16.89 31.94
CA ALA A 111 1.30 16.36 32.11
C ALA A 111 2.31 17.37 32.68
N GLN A 112 1.85 18.55 33.11
CA GLN A 112 2.63 19.59 33.82
C GLN A 112 2.33 19.54 35.31
#